data_AF-A0A5C4NJD9-F1
#
_entry.id   AF-A0A5C4NJD9-F1
#
_cell.length_a   1.000
_cell.length_b   1.000
_cell.length_c   1.000
_cell.angle_alpha   90.00
_cell.angle_beta   90.00
_cell.angle_gamma   90.00
#
_symmetry.space_group_name_H-M   'P 1'
#
loop_
_entity.id
_entity.type
_entity.pdbx_description
1 polymer ?
#
loop_
_entity_poly.entity_id
_entity_poly.type
_entity_poly.pdbx_seq_one_letter_code
_entity_poly.pdbx_strand_id
1 'polypeptide(L)'
;MAVIADAPPRRDLSAALDRLPVSADAKALLHDLAKVTFTIGRQVLAIGRKIVAFALSLAKTFPNTIFGIILGVVVTMLVGSIPLVGALLASMVGPLLLAFGITMGAINDMRSGAIGACVAELQDALRGLPRTV
;
A
#
# COMPACT_ATOMS: atom_id res chain seq x y z
N MET A 1 -6.05 9.25 -16.66
CA MET A 1 -6.10 9.15 -15.19
C MET A 1 -5.67 10.49 -14.59
N ALA A 2 -6.53 11.52 -14.66
CA ALA A 2 -6.19 12.92 -14.31
C ALA A 2 -7.39 13.69 -13.74
N VAL A 3 -8.21 13.06 -12.88
CA VAL A 3 -9.44 13.69 -12.37
C VAL A 3 -9.17 14.80 -11.34
N ILE A 4 -8.03 14.77 -10.63
CA ILE A 4 -7.72 15.76 -9.57
C ILE A 4 -6.99 16.99 -10.11
N ALA A 5 -6.30 16.87 -11.26
CA ALA A 5 -5.56 17.99 -11.86
C ALA A 5 -6.48 19.06 -12.46
N ASP A 6 -7.71 18.70 -12.81
CA ASP A 6 -8.71 19.58 -13.45
C ASP A 6 -9.65 20.25 -12.43
N ALA A 7 -9.45 20.01 -11.12
CA ALA A 7 -10.28 20.61 -10.08
C ALA A 7 -9.87 22.07 -9.83
N PRO A 8 -10.79 23.05 -9.96
CA PRO A 8 -10.46 24.46 -9.78
C PRO A 8 -9.99 24.73 -8.34
N PRO A 9 -8.99 25.60 -8.14
CA PRO A 9 -8.53 25.97 -6.81
C PRO A 9 -9.68 26.64 -6.05
N ARG A 10 -9.64 26.53 -4.71
CA ARG A 10 -10.74 26.98 -3.84
C ARG A 10 -11.17 28.43 -4.09
N ARG A 11 -10.23 29.32 -4.48
CA ARG A 11 -10.51 30.71 -4.86
C ARG A 11 -11.35 30.85 -6.12
N ASP A 12 -11.04 30.06 -7.15
CA ASP A 12 -11.75 30.10 -8.42
C ASP A 12 -13.15 29.49 -8.27
N LEU A 13 -13.28 28.44 -7.46
CA LEU A 13 -14.60 27.89 -7.11
C LEU A 13 -15.44 28.90 -6.31
N SER A 14 -14.84 29.60 -5.34
CA SER A 14 -15.52 30.67 -4.61
C SER A 14 -15.98 31.80 -5.53
N ALA A 15 -15.12 32.25 -6.45
CA ALA A 15 -15.48 33.28 -7.43
C ALA A 15 -16.59 32.81 -8.39
N ALA A 16 -16.62 31.53 -8.75
CA ALA A 16 -17.70 30.94 -9.55
C ALA A 16 -19.03 30.90 -8.77
N LEU A 17 -18.99 30.55 -7.48
CA LEU A 17 -20.17 30.56 -6.61
C LEU A 17 -20.75 31.97 -6.42
N ASP A 18 -19.89 32.99 -6.34
CA ASP A 18 -20.31 34.38 -6.16
C ASP A 18 -21.05 34.93 -7.39
N ARG A 19 -20.74 34.43 -8.58
CA ARG A 19 -21.36 34.83 -9.86
C ARG A 19 -22.72 34.18 -10.12
N LEU A 20 -23.15 33.20 -9.31
CA LEU A 20 -24.43 32.55 -9.50
C LEU A 20 -25.60 33.54 -9.27
N PRO A 21 -26.64 33.52 -10.13
CA PRO A 21 -27.84 34.35 -9.95
C PRO A 21 -28.81 33.69 -8.95
N VAL A 22 -28.36 33.45 -7.73
CA VAL A 22 -29.14 32.85 -6.63
C VAL A 22 -29.12 33.74 -5.39
N SER A 23 -30.04 33.49 -4.44
CA SER A 23 -30.14 34.24 -3.19
C SER A 23 -28.87 34.15 -2.34
N ALA A 24 -28.66 35.13 -1.46
CA ALA A 24 -27.50 35.18 -0.57
C ALA A 24 -27.39 33.94 0.32
N ASP A 25 -28.51 33.46 0.86
CA ASP A 25 -28.55 32.25 1.69
C ASP A 25 -28.17 31.00 0.91
N ALA A 26 -28.62 30.88 -0.34
CA ALA A 26 -28.23 29.78 -1.22
C ALA A 26 -26.72 29.81 -1.51
N LYS A 27 -26.13 31.00 -1.73
CA LYS A 27 -24.66 31.14 -1.89
C LYS A 27 -23.91 30.73 -0.63
N ALA A 28 -24.40 31.14 0.55
CA ALA A 28 -23.77 30.78 1.83
C ALA A 28 -23.74 29.26 2.02
N LEU A 29 -24.86 28.57 1.78
CA LEU A 29 -24.93 27.11 1.85
C LEU A 29 -23.96 26.42 0.88
N LEU A 30 -23.86 26.92 -0.36
CA LEU A 30 -22.93 26.36 -1.35
C LEU A 30 -21.46 26.58 -0.95
N HIS A 31 -21.12 27.74 -0.37
CA HIS A 31 -19.78 28.00 0.15
C HIS A 31 -19.43 27.09 1.33
N ASP A 32 -20.36 26.86 2.25
CA ASP A 32 -20.16 25.94 3.37
C ASP A 32 -20.00 24.50 2.90
N LEU A 33 -20.83 24.05 1.97
CA LEU A 33 -20.71 22.73 1.36
C LEU A 33 -19.35 22.56 0.66
N ALA A 34 -18.92 23.55 -0.12
CA ALA A 34 -17.61 23.54 -0.77
C ALA A 34 -16.47 23.50 0.26
N LYS A 35 -16.56 24.28 1.34
CA LYS A 35 -15.58 24.29 2.44
C LYS A 35 -15.46 22.92 3.11
N VAL A 36 -16.59 22.28 3.43
CA VAL A 36 -16.62 20.93 4.01
C VAL A 36 -15.99 19.93 3.05
N THR A 37 -16.37 19.99 1.77
CA THR A 37 -15.85 19.09 0.71
C THR A 37 -14.33 19.20 0.58
N PHE A 38 -13.79 20.41 0.54
CA PHE A 38 -12.33 20.62 0.50
C PHE A 38 -11.62 20.13 1.76
N THR A 39 -12.26 20.25 2.92
CA THR A 39 -11.68 19.81 4.20
C THR A 39 -11.58 18.29 4.23
N ILE A 40 -12.66 17.59 3.88
CA ILE A 40 -12.69 16.12 3.79
C ILE A 40 -11.71 15.65 2.72
N GLY A 41 -11.74 16.24 1.52
CA GLY A 41 -10.83 15.87 0.43
C GLY A 41 -9.35 15.99 0.83
N ARG A 42 -8.97 17.05 1.55
CA ARG A 42 -7.60 17.22 2.06
C ARG A 42 -7.21 16.11 3.03
N GLN A 43 -8.12 15.73 3.92
CA GLN A 43 -7.87 14.67 4.90
C GLN A 43 -7.76 13.29 4.24
N VAL A 44 -8.65 12.99 3.30
CA VAL A 44 -8.61 11.76 2.49
C VAL A 44 -7.29 11.67 1.72
N LEU A 45 -6.86 12.76 1.06
CA LEU A 45 -5.57 12.80 0.35
C LEU A 45 -4.38 12.63 1.30
N ALA A 46 -4.44 13.22 2.51
CA ALA A 46 -3.40 13.04 3.51
C ALA A 46 -3.29 11.59 3.98
N ILE A 47 -4.43 10.92 4.19
CA ILE A 47 -4.48 9.49 4.52
C ILE A 47 -3.94 8.65 3.36
N GLY A 48 -4.39 8.91 2.13
CA GLY A 48 -3.92 8.21 0.94
C GLY A 48 -2.40 8.29 0.78
N ARG A 49 -1.80 9.47 0.98
CA ARG A 49 -0.34 9.63 0.96
C ARG A 49 0.36 8.81 2.05
N LYS A 50 -0.20 8.74 3.26
CA LYS A 50 0.36 7.90 4.34
C LYS A 50 0.29 6.42 3.98
N ILE A 51 -0.82 5.95 3.42
CA ILE A 51 -0.98 4.56 2.98
C ILE A 51 0.05 4.22 1.91
N VAL A 52 0.21 5.06 0.89
CA VAL A 52 1.20 4.83 -0.19
C VAL A 52 2.63 4.86 0.36
N ALA A 53 2.96 5.82 1.21
CA ALA A 53 4.28 5.89 1.84
C ALA A 53 4.56 4.64 2.69
N PHE A 54 3.57 4.17 3.45
CA PHE A 54 3.66 2.94 4.23
C PHE A 54 3.82 1.71 3.31
N ALA A 55 3.03 1.59 2.24
CA ALA A 55 3.15 0.49 1.29
C ALA A 55 4.54 0.45 0.62
N LEU A 56 5.06 1.61 0.21
CA LEU A 56 6.42 1.72 -0.34
C LEU A 56 7.48 1.37 0.70
N SER A 57 7.29 1.75 1.97
CA SER A 57 8.19 1.34 3.05
C SER A 57 8.15 -0.17 3.26
N LEU A 58 6.96 -0.78 3.25
CA LEU A 58 6.77 -2.20 3.44
C LEU A 58 7.45 -2.99 2.31
N ALA A 59 7.30 -2.52 1.08
CA ALA A 59 7.94 -3.14 -0.08
C ALA A 59 9.46 -3.07 -0.06
N LYS A 60 10.03 -2.01 0.53
CA LYS A 60 11.49 -1.88 0.72
C LYS A 60 11.99 -2.73 1.89
N THR A 61 11.22 -2.83 2.96
CA THR A 61 11.60 -3.57 4.17
C THR A 61 11.47 -5.08 4.00
N PHE A 62 10.49 -5.55 3.24
CA PHE A 62 10.17 -6.98 3.08
C PHE A 62 10.20 -7.42 1.60
N PRO A 63 11.36 -7.31 0.92
CA PRO A 63 11.47 -7.60 -0.51
C PRO A 63 11.13 -9.06 -0.84
N ASN A 64 11.46 -10.02 0.05
CA ASN A 64 11.16 -11.44 -0.21
C ASN A 64 9.68 -11.76 0.01
N THR A 65 9.00 -11.15 0.98
CA THR A 65 7.54 -11.25 1.13
C THR A 65 6.83 -10.73 -0.12
N ILE A 66 7.23 -9.56 -0.64
CA ILE A 66 6.64 -9.01 -1.87
C ILE A 66 6.90 -9.94 -3.06
N PHE A 67 8.12 -10.47 -3.19
CA PHE A 67 8.43 -11.45 -4.23
C PHE A 67 7.55 -12.70 -4.12
N GLY A 68 7.35 -13.22 -2.91
CA GLY A 68 6.47 -14.36 -2.65
C GLY A 68 5.01 -14.09 -3.02
N ILE A 69 4.50 -12.89 -2.76
CA ILE A 69 3.16 -12.46 -3.20
C ILE A 69 3.09 -12.44 -4.72
N ILE A 70 4.05 -11.78 -5.39
CA ILE A 70 4.08 -11.69 -6.86
C ILE A 70 4.11 -13.08 -7.48
N LEU A 71 5.00 -13.95 -7.00
CA LEU A 71 5.11 -15.32 -7.47
C LEU A 71 3.80 -16.10 -7.27
N GLY A 72 3.19 -15.99 -6.08
CA GLY A 72 1.90 -16.60 -5.79
C GLY A 72 0.80 -16.15 -6.76
N VAL A 73 0.68 -14.85 -7.02
CA VAL A 73 -0.29 -14.31 -7.99
C VAL A 73 -0.01 -14.80 -9.40
N VAL A 74 1.24 -14.72 -9.87
CA VAL A 74 1.63 -15.10 -11.22
C VAL A 74 1.38 -16.60 -11.47
N VAL A 75 1.76 -17.46 -10.53
CA VAL A 75 1.50 -18.91 -10.64
C VAL A 75 0.00 -19.19 -10.61
N THR A 76 -0.76 -18.49 -9.76
CA THR A 76 -2.23 -18.63 -9.73
C THR A 76 -2.87 -18.23 -11.04
N MET A 77 -2.42 -17.12 -11.65
CA MET A 77 -2.89 -16.69 -12.97
C MET A 77 -2.53 -17.71 -14.05
N LEU A 78 -1.33 -18.29 -13.99
CA LEU A 78 -0.91 -19.32 -14.94
C LEU A 78 -1.77 -20.58 -14.83
N VAL A 79 -2.05 -21.05 -13.61
CA VAL A 79 -2.99 -22.17 -13.37
C VAL A 79 -4.40 -21.83 -13.88
N GLY A 80 -4.85 -20.59 -13.63
CA GLY A 80 -6.14 -20.10 -14.09
C GLY A 80 -6.31 -20.07 -15.61
N SER A 81 -5.20 -19.99 -16.35
CA SER A 81 -5.22 -19.95 -17.83
C SER A 81 -5.54 -21.30 -18.48
N ILE A 82 -5.54 -22.40 -17.72
CA ILE A 82 -5.87 -23.73 -18.24
C ILE A 82 -7.38 -23.81 -18.55
N PRO A 83 -7.78 -24.04 -19.82
CA PRO A 83 -9.20 -24.16 -20.17
C PRO A 83 -9.85 -25.35 -19.46
N LEU A 84 -11.17 -25.27 -19.26
CA LEU A 84 -12.02 -26.26 -18.58
C LEU A 84 -11.84 -26.37 -17.05
N VAL A 85 -10.61 -26.47 -16.53
CA VAL A 85 -10.35 -26.75 -15.09
C VAL A 85 -9.57 -25.66 -14.37
N GLY A 86 -8.88 -24.78 -15.08
CA GLY A 86 -7.94 -23.82 -14.50
C GLY A 86 -8.58 -22.86 -13.51
N ALA A 87 -9.79 -22.36 -13.78
CA ALA A 87 -10.46 -21.42 -12.88
C ALA A 87 -10.86 -22.06 -11.53
N LEU A 88 -11.32 -23.32 -11.56
CA LEU A 88 -11.68 -24.07 -10.35
C LEU A 88 -10.44 -24.43 -9.54
N LEU A 89 -9.35 -24.83 -10.20
CA LEU A 89 -8.09 -25.11 -9.52
C LEU A 89 -7.45 -23.83 -8.96
N ALA A 90 -7.48 -22.73 -9.70
CA ALA A 90 -6.92 -21.46 -9.27
C ALA A 90 -7.65 -20.88 -8.05
N SER A 91 -8.97 -21.04 -7.94
CA SER A 91 -9.71 -20.58 -6.76
C SER A 91 -9.35 -21.36 -5.48
N MET A 92 -8.93 -22.62 -5.62
CA MET A 92 -8.51 -23.46 -4.50
C MET A 92 -7.02 -23.30 -4.17
N VAL A 93 -6.16 -23.31 -5.20
CA VAL A 93 -4.70 -23.30 -5.07
C VAL A 93 -4.17 -21.87 -4.87
N GLY A 94 -4.85 -20.86 -5.38
CA GLY A 94 -4.42 -19.46 -5.31
C GLY A 94 -4.22 -18.94 -3.88
N PRO A 95 -5.21 -19.07 -2.99
CA PRO A 95 -5.05 -18.69 -1.58
C PRO A 95 -3.89 -19.45 -0.90
N LEU A 96 -3.69 -20.72 -1.24
CA LEU A 96 -2.62 -21.55 -0.68
C LEU A 96 -1.24 -21.07 -1.15
N LEU A 97 -1.08 -20.78 -2.44
CA LEU A 97 0.15 -20.25 -3.02
C LEU A 97 0.48 -18.86 -2.48
N LEU A 98 -0.53 -18.00 -2.32
CA LEU A 98 -0.35 -16.69 -1.69
C LEU A 98 0.07 -16.82 -0.23
N ALA A 99 -0.62 -17.64 0.56
CA ALA A 99 -0.27 -17.88 1.95
C ALA A 99 1.15 -18.45 2.09
N PHE A 100 1.51 -19.41 1.23
CA PHE A 100 2.85 -19.98 1.19
C PHE A 100 3.91 -18.94 0.81
N GLY A 101 3.69 -18.18 -0.27
CA GLY A 101 4.60 -17.13 -0.73
C GLY A 101 4.82 -16.03 0.32
N ILE A 102 3.76 -15.57 0.97
CA ILE A 102 3.84 -14.61 2.08
C ILE A 102 4.65 -15.20 3.23
N THR A 103 4.35 -16.43 3.65
CA THR A 103 4.98 -17.07 4.81
C THR A 103 6.47 -17.31 4.57
N MET A 104 6.83 -17.93 3.45
CA MET A 104 8.23 -18.21 3.11
C MET A 104 9.02 -16.93 2.88
N GLY A 105 8.41 -15.95 2.21
CA GLY A 105 9.03 -14.64 2.01
C GLY A 105 9.28 -13.91 3.34
N ALA A 106 8.30 -13.92 4.25
CA ALA A 106 8.43 -13.31 5.58
C ALA A 106 9.52 -13.99 6.42
N ILE A 107 9.60 -15.33 6.41
CA ILE A 107 10.68 -16.07 7.07
C ILE A 107 12.04 -15.66 6.50
N ASN A 108 12.15 -15.51 5.18
CA ASN A 108 13.41 -15.12 4.53
C ASN A 108 13.81 -13.68 4.88
N ASP A 109 12.85 -12.76 4.89
CA ASP A 109 13.09 -11.37 5.30
C ASP A 109 13.52 -11.27 6.77
N MET A 110 12.96 -12.09 7.66
CA MET A 110 13.40 -12.14 9.06
C MET A 110 14.83 -12.67 9.21
N ARG A 111 15.22 -13.67 8.42
CA ARG A 111 16.57 -14.28 8.47
C ARG A 111 17.65 -13.40 7.86
N SER A 112 17.32 -12.64 6.81
CA SER A 112 18.26 -11.76 6.10
C SER A 112 18.25 -10.32 6.59
N GLY A 113 17.23 -9.93 7.36
CA GLY A 113 17.09 -8.58 7.92
C GLY A 113 17.83 -8.36 9.24
N ALA A 114 17.33 -7.40 10.03
CA ALA A 114 17.97 -6.90 11.25
C ALA A 114 18.27 -7.99 12.31
N ILE A 115 17.42 -9.01 12.41
CA ILE A 115 17.61 -10.12 13.37
C ILE A 115 18.78 -10.99 12.92
N GLY A 116 18.90 -11.29 11.62
CA GLY A 116 20.03 -12.03 11.08
C GLY A 116 21.35 -11.31 11.29
N ALA A 117 21.38 -9.99 11.03
CA ALA A 117 22.56 -9.16 11.25
C ALA A 117 22.98 -9.13 12.74
N CYS A 118 22.03 -8.94 13.66
CA CYS A 118 22.29 -8.96 15.09
C CYS A 118 22.83 -10.32 15.57
N VAL A 119 22.23 -11.42 15.10
CA VAL A 119 22.70 -12.77 15.44
C VAL A 119 24.11 -13.03 14.89
N ALA A 120 24.43 -12.55 13.68
CA ALA A 120 25.77 -12.65 13.11
C ALA A 120 26.80 -11.87 13.94
N GLU A 121 26.47 -10.64 14.34
CA GLU A 121 27.34 -9.78 15.16
C GLU A 121 27.60 -10.39 16.55
N LEU A 122 26.56 -10.94 17.19
CA LEU A 122 26.70 -11.66 18.45
C LEU A 122 27.57 -12.92 18.29
N GLN A 123 27.39 -13.66 17.19
CA GLN A 123 28.18 -14.86 16.91
C GLN A 123 29.66 -14.52 16.71
N ASP A 124 29.97 -13.41 16.04
CA ASP A 124 31.34 -12.94 15.85
C ASP A 124 31.97 -12.47 17.17
N ALA A 125 31.20 -11.74 18.00
CA ALA A 125 31.64 -11.34 19.33
C ALA A 125 31.97 -12.56 20.23
N LEU A 126 31.14 -13.61 20.19
CA LEU A 126 31.36 -14.84 20.96
C LEU A 126 32.53 -15.68 20.43
N ARG A 127 32.79 -15.65 19.11
CA ARG A 127 33.96 -16.33 18.51
C ARG A 127 35.27 -15.65 18.86
N GLY A 128 35.26 -14.34 19.10
CA GLY A 128 36.44 -13.56 19.48
C GLY A 128 36.86 -13.71 20.95
N LEU A 129 36.06 -14.37 21.79
CA LEU A 129 36.42 -14.58 23.19
C LEU A 129 37.52 -15.65 23.33
N PRO A 130 38.57 -15.40 24.14
CA PRO A 130 39.59 -16.40 24.42
C PRO A 130 38.92 -17.58 25.13
N ARG A 131 38.91 -18.73 24.46
CA ARG A 131 38.44 -20.00 25.06
C ARG A 131 39.47 -20.42 26.10
N THR A 132 39.29 -19.94 27.32
CA THR A 132 39.99 -20.44 28.49
C THR A 132 39.23 -21.68 28.98
N VAL A 133 39.64 -22.82 28.46
CA VAL A 133 39.48 -24.13 29.12
C VAL A 133 40.84 -24.78 29.15
#